data_AF-A0A0J9TL06-F1
#
_entry.id   AF-A0A0J9TL06-F1
#
_cell.length_a   1.000
_cell.length_b   1.000
_cell.length_c   1.000
_cell.angle_alpha   90.00
_cell.angle_beta   90.00
_cell.angle_gamma   90.00
#
_symmetry.space_group_name_H-M   'P 1'
#
loop_
_entity.id
_entity.type
_entity.pdbx_description
1 polymer ?
#
loop_
_entity_poly.entity_id
_entity_poly.type
_entity_poly.pdbx_seq_one_letter_code
_entity_poly.pdbx_strand_id
1 'polypeptide(L)'
;MKYLKHLDDYNKQDNQDYQEQGIIYLYLWLHYNELQNNINNVNTLDIIDKLMNSYDKLSYASSNIQNVYNNGIKKILNDKLSDLYYLYYKFNKFQKNETCTDTKCTCAKECVDTYIRTINKRDTDSNEYLSNELENFREQYHKNKAFVEECPGVELYLPSCKKYSTSVIILISFITISVLSSLLFILYKVITIFIYLPIVQ
;
A
#
# COMPACT_ATOMS: atom_id res chain seq x y z
N MET A 1 6.08 29.06 -2.71
CA MET A 1 7.48 28.86 -3.13
C MET A 1 8.51 28.81 -2.01
N LYS A 2 8.31 29.46 -0.84
CA LYS A 2 9.26 29.38 0.30
C LYS A 2 9.61 27.96 0.73
N TYR A 3 8.65 27.03 0.71
CA TYR A 3 8.89 25.62 1.06
C TYR A 3 9.84 24.93 0.07
N LEU A 4 9.67 25.13 -1.23
CA LEU A 4 10.59 24.59 -2.24
C LEU A 4 11.98 25.19 -2.12
N LYS A 5 12.05 26.50 -1.83
CA LYS A 5 13.31 27.14 -1.48
C LYS A 5 13.98 26.48 -0.28
N HIS A 6 13.23 26.17 0.78
CA HIS A 6 13.77 25.46 1.94
C HIS A 6 14.32 24.07 1.58
N LEU A 7 13.60 23.30 0.73
CA LEU A 7 14.10 22.00 0.26
C LEU A 7 15.37 22.13 -0.59
N ASP A 8 15.43 23.17 -1.42
CA ASP A 8 16.53 23.43 -2.36
C ASP A 8 17.78 24.02 -1.66
N ASP A 9 17.59 24.89 -0.66
CA ASP A 9 18.65 25.46 0.18
C ASP A 9 19.32 24.38 1.06
N TYR A 10 18.64 23.26 1.31
CA TYR A 10 19.17 22.12 2.06
C TYR A 10 20.10 21.23 1.20
N ASN A 11 21.10 21.86 0.58
CA ASN A 11 21.96 21.26 -0.45
C ASN A 11 23.30 20.76 0.14
N LYS A 12 23.24 19.90 1.16
CA LYS A 12 24.42 19.09 1.53
C LYS A 12 24.45 17.89 0.60
N GLN A 13 25.65 17.56 0.12
CA GLN A 13 25.99 16.68 -1.01
C GLN A 13 25.43 15.23 -0.99
N ASP A 14 24.58 14.88 -0.01
CA ASP A 14 24.03 13.53 0.24
C ASP A 14 22.51 13.50 0.57
N ASN A 15 21.74 14.58 0.37
CA ASN A 15 20.34 14.66 0.85
C ASN A 15 19.25 14.59 -0.24
N GLN A 16 19.49 13.87 -1.34
CA GLN A 16 18.45 13.64 -2.35
C GLN A 16 17.16 13.08 -1.72
N ASP A 17 17.27 12.12 -0.79
CA ASP A 17 16.15 11.54 -0.05
C ASP A 17 15.29 12.58 0.68
N TYR A 18 15.91 13.62 1.27
CA TYR A 18 15.17 14.68 1.97
C TYR A 18 14.33 15.51 1.00
N GLN A 19 14.92 15.84 -0.15
CA GLN A 19 14.24 16.60 -1.20
C GLN A 19 13.11 15.77 -1.81
N GLU A 20 13.37 14.48 -2.07
CA GLU A 20 12.37 13.51 -2.53
C GLU A 20 11.17 13.42 -1.58
N GLN A 21 11.43 13.16 -0.29
CA GLN A 21 10.39 13.09 0.74
C GLN A 21 9.64 14.41 0.89
N GLY A 22 10.33 15.55 0.80
CA GLY A 22 9.72 16.87 0.86
C GLY A 22 8.76 17.15 -0.30
N ILE A 23 9.13 16.73 -1.52
CA ILE A 23 8.25 16.86 -2.69
C ILE A 23 7.04 15.93 -2.56
N ILE A 24 7.25 14.68 -2.11
CA ILE A 24 6.13 13.74 -1.83
C ILE A 24 5.19 14.33 -0.78
N TYR A 25 5.73 14.87 0.31
CA TYR A 25 4.93 15.53 1.35
C TYR A 25 4.09 16.67 0.77
N LEU A 26 4.69 17.54 -0.05
CA LEU A 26 3.99 18.66 -0.68
C LEU A 26 2.84 18.17 -1.58
N TYR A 27 3.08 17.12 -2.36
CA TYR A 27 2.06 16.48 -3.18
C TYR A 27 0.88 15.97 -2.34
N LEU A 28 1.18 15.20 -1.29
CA LEU A 28 0.17 14.65 -0.39
C LEU A 28 -0.61 15.75 0.34
N TRP A 29 0.07 16.84 0.72
CA TRP A 29 -0.56 17.99 1.38
C TRP A 29 -1.51 18.75 0.45
N LEU A 30 -1.15 18.93 -0.83
CA LEU A 30 -2.06 19.51 -1.81
C LEU A 30 -3.27 18.61 -2.04
N HIS A 31 -3.05 17.31 -2.18
CA HIS A 31 -4.14 16.34 -2.33
C HIS A 31 -5.06 16.33 -1.09
N TYR A 32 -4.50 16.41 0.12
CA TYR A 32 -5.27 16.57 1.35
C TYR A 32 -6.16 17.81 1.35
N ASN A 33 -5.61 18.96 0.92
CA ASN A 33 -6.37 20.20 0.84
C ASN A 33 -7.51 20.11 -0.18
N GLU A 34 -7.31 19.44 -1.31
CA GLU A 34 -8.37 19.19 -2.29
C GLU A 34 -9.50 18.37 -1.67
N LEU A 35 -9.17 17.27 -0.99
CA LEU A 35 -10.12 16.40 -0.29
C LEU A 35 -10.89 17.16 0.79
N GLN A 36 -10.20 17.93 1.63
CA GLN A 36 -10.80 18.65 2.75
C GLN A 36 -11.78 19.75 2.29
N ASN A 37 -11.50 20.38 1.15
CA ASN A 37 -12.31 21.46 0.60
C ASN A 37 -13.33 20.97 -0.45
N ASN A 38 -13.48 19.66 -0.65
CA ASN A 38 -14.35 19.05 -1.65
C ASN A 38 -14.09 19.59 -3.07
N ILE A 39 -12.83 19.90 -3.39
CA ILE A 39 -12.43 20.40 -4.70
C ILE A 39 -12.30 19.19 -5.63
N ASN A 40 -13.30 19.02 -6.50
CA ASN A 40 -13.33 17.96 -7.50
C ASN A 40 -12.72 18.45 -8.83
N ASN A 41 -12.28 17.51 -9.67
CA ASN A 41 -11.75 17.75 -11.02
C ASN A 41 -10.43 18.53 -11.08
N VAL A 42 -9.68 18.59 -9.97
CA VAL A 42 -8.32 19.10 -9.95
C VAL A 42 -7.34 17.94 -10.13
N ASN A 43 -6.38 18.12 -11.02
CA ASN A 43 -5.30 17.17 -11.22
C ASN A 43 -4.09 17.63 -10.38
N THR A 44 -3.93 17.04 -9.18
CA THR A 44 -2.82 17.37 -8.27
C THR A 44 -1.45 17.19 -8.94
N LEU A 45 -1.30 16.23 -9.84
CA LEU A 45 -0.06 16.00 -10.59
C LEU A 45 0.26 17.18 -11.53
N ASP A 46 -0.74 17.70 -12.24
CA ASP A 46 -0.57 18.89 -13.09
C ASP A 46 -0.22 20.14 -12.25
N ILE A 47 -0.79 20.27 -11.05
CA ILE A 47 -0.42 21.34 -10.11
C ILE A 47 1.04 21.21 -9.69
N ILE A 48 1.46 20.01 -9.28
CA ILE A 48 2.85 19.78 -8.85
C ILE A 48 3.82 20.07 -10.01
N ASP A 49 3.50 19.61 -11.22
CA ASP A 49 4.30 19.84 -12.43
C ASP A 49 4.46 21.34 -12.71
N LYS A 50 3.35 22.09 -12.69
CA LYS A 50 3.37 23.55 -12.88
C LYS A 50 4.15 24.25 -11.79
N LEU A 51 4.04 23.80 -10.54
CA LEU A 51 4.73 24.39 -9.40
C LEU A 51 6.24 24.17 -9.50
N MET A 52 6.69 22.96 -9.85
CA MET A 52 8.11 22.64 -10.05
C MET A 52 8.70 23.48 -11.19
N ASN A 53 8.02 23.49 -12.35
CA ASN A 53 8.45 24.28 -13.51
C ASN A 53 8.48 25.79 -13.24
N SER A 54 7.56 26.31 -12.42
CA SER A 54 7.54 27.72 -12.06
C SER A 54 8.66 28.06 -11.08
N TYR A 55 8.98 27.15 -10.17
CA TYR A 55 10.09 27.34 -9.23
C TYR A 55 11.43 27.32 -9.96
N ASP A 56 11.65 26.36 -10.86
CA ASP A 56 12.86 26.25 -11.69
C ASP A 56 13.19 27.57 -12.40
N LYS A 57 12.19 28.19 -13.05
CA LYS A 57 12.32 29.50 -13.73
C LYS A 57 12.71 30.67 -12.82
N LEU A 58 12.34 30.60 -11.54
CA LEU A 58 12.59 31.65 -10.56
C LEU A 58 13.81 31.37 -9.68
N SER A 59 14.31 30.14 -9.71
CA SER A 59 15.42 29.67 -8.89
C SER A 59 16.77 30.13 -9.45
N TYR A 60 17.80 30.10 -8.61
CA TYR A 60 19.17 30.36 -9.04
C TYR A 60 19.70 29.19 -9.87
N ALA A 61 20.72 29.44 -10.71
CA ALA A 61 21.34 28.42 -11.57
C ALA A 61 21.89 27.17 -10.83
N SER A 62 21.98 27.19 -9.50
CA SER A 62 22.41 26.08 -8.65
C SER A 62 21.27 25.25 -8.05
N SER A 63 20.01 25.50 -8.42
CA SER A 63 18.87 24.71 -7.94
C SER A 63 18.97 23.26 -8.42
N ASN A 64 18.72 22.31 -7.53
CA ASN A 64 18.70 20.88 -7.88
C ASN A 64 17.30 20.27 -7.78
N ILE A 65 16.33 21.01 -7.24
CA ILE A 65 15.00 20.46 -6.93
C ILE A 65 14.28 19.92 -8.19
N GLN A 66 14.46 20.56 -9.34
CA GLN A 66 13.86 20.14 -10.61
C GLN A 66 14.45 18.82 -11.11
N ASN A 67 15.76 18.60 -10.91
CA ASN A 67 16.41 17.34 -11.25
C ASN A 67 15.91 16.22 -10.34
N VAL A 68 15.83 16.46 -9.03
CA VAL A 68 15.26 15.49 -8.07
C VAL A 68 13.83 15.13 -8.45
N TYR A 69 13.03 16.13 -8.78
CA TYR A 69 11.66 15.93 -9.21
C TYR A 69 11.56 15.04 -10.46
N ASN A 70 12.28 15.38 -11.53
CA ASN A 70 12.19 14.66 -12.80
C ASN A 70 12.77 13.25 -12.75
N ASN A 71 13.89 13.06 -12.03
CA ASN A 71 14.63 11.80 -12.05
C ASN A 71 14.14 10.80 -11.00
N GLY A 72 13.74 11.27 -9.81
CA GLY A 72 13.33 10.41 -8.69
C GLY A 72 11.83 10.37 -8.47
N ILE A 73 11.18 11.54 -8.43
CA ILE A 73 9.83 11.66 -7.86
C ILE A 73 8.70 11.58 -8.87
N LYS A 74 8.87 12.11 -10.07
CA LYS A 74 7.79 12.23 -11.05
C LYS A 74 7.11 10.91 -11.40
N LYS A 75 7.86 9.79 -11.38
CA LYS A 75 7.31 8.44 -11.61
C LYS A 75 6.58 7.89 -10.39
N ILE A 76 6.93 8.36 -9.19
CA ILE A 76 6.32 7.96 -7.91
C ILE A 76 4.97 8.67 -7.74
N LEU A 77 4.89 9.95 -8.09
CA LEU A 77 3.64 10.71 -8.04
C LEU A 77 2.72 10.22 -9.15
N ASN A 78 1.66 9.53 -8.74
CA ASN A 78 0.66 8.99 -9.64
C ASN A 78 -0.68 8.82 -8.90
N ASP A 79 -1.71 8.49 -9.66
CA ASP A 79 -3.06 8.26 -9.13
C ASP A 79 -3.10 7.15 -8.07
N LYS A 80 -2.17 6.20 -8.09
CA LYS A 80 -2.11 5.11 -7.09
C LYS A 80 -1.61 5.62 -5.74
N LEU A 81 -0.66 6.55 -5.72
CA LEU A 81 -0.23 7.23 -4.49
C LEU A 81 -1.38 8.08 -3.92
N SER A 82 -2.17 8.75 -4.77
CA SER A 82 -3.38 9.46 -4.35
C SER A 82 -4.43 8.51 -3.79
N ASP A 83 -4.72 7.39 -4.49
CA ASP A 83 -5.66 6.38 -4.04
C ASP A 83 -5.22 5.78 -2.67
N LEU A 84 -3.92 5.54 -2.47
CA LEU A 84 -3.35 5.08 -1.18
C LEU A 84 -3.52 6.14 -0.08
N TYR A 85 -3.24 7.40 -0.38
CA TYR A 85 -3.44 8.47 0.59
C TYR A 85 -4.90 8.63 0.98
N TYR A 86 -5.80 8.61 -0.01
CA TYR A 86 -7.24 8.71 0.19
C TYR A 86 -7.78 7.56 1.06
N LEU A 87 -7.24 6.36 0.87
CA LEU A 87 -7.54 5.19 1.70
C LEU A 87 -7.17 5.44 3.17
N TYR A 88 -5.95 5.91 3.46
CA TYR A 88 -5.54 6.27 4.82
C TYR A 88 -6.35 7.43 5.41
N TYR A 89 -6.66 8.45 4.61
CA TYR A 89 -7.48 9.59 5.02
C TYR A 89 -8.86 9.13 5.50
N LYS A 90 -9.55 8.30 4.71
CA LYS A 90 -10.85 7.72 5.09
C LYS A 90 -10.75 6.83 6.30
N PHE A 91 -9.74 5.97 6.34
CA PHE A 91 -9.55 5.05 7.45
C PHE A 91 -9.29 5.78 8.77
N ASN A 92 -8.51 6.87 8.75
CA ASN A 92 -8.28 7.71 9.93
C ASN A 92 -9.56 8.42 10.39
N LYS A 93 -10.36 8.97 9.46
CA LYS A 93 -11.68 9.53 9.79
C LYS A 93 -12.60 8.49 10.42
N PHE A 94 -12.64 7.31 9.80
CA PHE A 94 -13.40 6.16 10.29
C PHE A 94 -12.99 5.76 11.71
N GLN A 95 -11.69 5.64 12.00
CA GLN A 95 -11.17 5.32 13.34
C GLN A 95 -11.52 6.37 14.40
N LYS A 96 -11.60 7.64 14.01
CA LYS A 96 -11.95 8.74 14.91
C LYS A 96 -13.46 8.93 15.10
N ASN A 97 -14.30 8.07 14.52
CA ASN A 97 -15.75 8.26 14.42
C ASN A 97 -16.13 9.60 13.77
N GLU A 98 -15.25 10.16 12.95
CA GLU A 98 -15.56 11.30 12.11
C GLU A 98 -16.32 10.78 10.88
N THR A 99 -17.34 11.52 10.44
CA THR A 99 -18.07 11.17 9.23
C THR A 99 -17.13 11.28 8.02
N CYS A 100 -16.79 10.14 7.44
CA CYS A 100 -16.15 10.08 6.13
C CYS A 100 -17.20 10.04 4.99
N THR A 101 -18.43 9.62 5.31
CA THR A 101 -19.65 9.63 4.48
C THR A 101 -20.89 9.68 5.39
N ASP A 102 -22.10 9.45 4.84
CA ASP A 102 -23.38 9.48 5.56
C ASP A 102 -23.47 8.51 6.74
N THR A 103 -22.82 7.34 6.66
CA THR A 103 -22.84 6.34 7.74
C THR A 103 -21.48 5.68 7.94
N LYS A 104 -21.24 5.17 9.14
CA LYS A 104 -20.05 4.37 9.48
C LYS A 104 -19.87 3.20 8.50
N CYS A 105 -20.95 2.50 8.14
CA CYS A 105 -20.86 1.34 7.26
C CYS A 105 -20.66 1.69 5.78
N THR A 106 -21.22 2.82 5.32
CA THR A 106 -20.90 3.36 4.00
C THR A 106 -19.41 3.71 3.92
N CYS A 107 -18.86 4.33 4.98
CA CYS A 107 -17.44 4.65 5.08
C CYS A 107 -16.55 3.39 5.03
N ALA A 108 -16.91 2.36 5.81
CA ALA A 108 -16.18 1.09 5.83
C ALA A 108 -16.21 0.40 4.45
N LYS A 109 -17.37 0.38 3.80
CA LYS A 109 -17.53 -0.18 2.45
C LYS A 109 -16.65 0.53 1.43
N GLU A 110 -16.68 1.86 1.39
CA GLU A 110 -15.84 2.62 0.46
C GLU A 110 -14.35 2.44 0.71
N CYS A 111 -13.94 2.23 1.97
CA CYS A 111 -12.57 1.92 2.33
C CYS A 111 -12.13 0.59 1.70
N VAL A 112 -12.95 -0.47 1.85
CA VAL A 112 -12.72 -1.78 1.21
C VAL A 112 -12.72 -1.66 -0.31
N ASP A 113 -13.73 -1.02 -0.90
CA ASP A 113 -13.86 -0.86 -2.35
C ASP A 113 -12.65 -0.11 -2.94
N THR A 114 -12.17 0.94 -2.24
CA THR A 114 -10.97 1.69 -2.63
C THR A 114 -9.75 0.79 -2.57
N TYR A 115 -9.55 0.02 -1.50
CA TYR A 115 -8.44 -0.92 -1.38
C TYR A 115 -8.42 -1.93 -2.53
N ILE A 116 -9.56 -2.58 -2.79
CA ILE A 116 -9.71 -3.59 -3.85
C ILE A 116 -9.42 -2.98 -5.22
N ARG A 117 -9.94 -1.78 -5.51
CA ARG A 117 -9.67 -1.06 -6.76
C ARG A 117 -8.17 -0.76 -6.91
N THR A 118 -7.51 -0.31 -5.84
CA THR A 118 -6.08 0.04 -5.87
C THR A 118 -5.19 -1.18 -6.11
N ILE A 119 -5.50 -2.32 -5.50
CA ILE A 119 -4.74 -3.57 -5.75
C ILE A 119 -5.01 -4.16 -7.14
N ASN A 120 -6.19 -3.91 -7.73
CA ASN A 120 -6.54 -4.43 -9.05
C ASN A 120 -5.97 -3.60 -10.21
N LYS A 121 -5.72 -2.29 -10.01
CA LYS A 121 -5.04 -1.40 -10.98
C LYS A 121 -3.53 -1.71 -11.17
N ARG A 122 -3.07 -2.94 -10.88
CA ARG A 122 -1.65 -3.29 -10.96
C ARG A 122 -1.23 -3.49 -12.42
N ASP A 123 -0.37 -2.58 -12.88
CA ASP A 123 0.52 -2.82 -14.02
C ASP A 123 1.61 -3.82 -13.61
N THR A 124 2.22 -4.48 -14.60
CA THR A 124 3.34 -5.41 -14.43
C THR A 124 4.56 -4.79 -13.73
N ASP A 125 4.67 -3.46 -13.68
CA ASP A 125 5.72 -2.67 -13.01
C ASP A 125 5.26 -2.07 -11.67
N SER A 126 4.51 -2.81 -10.85
CA SER A 126 4.05 -2.25 -9.57
C SER A 126 5.24 -1.88 -8.66
N ASN A 127 5.34 -0.59 -8.31
CA ASN A 127 6.31 -0.08 -7.36
C ASN A 127 6.25 -0.87 -6.04
N GLU A 128 7.38 -1.44 -5.63
CA GLU A 128 7.51 -2.24 -4.40
C GLU A 128 7.09 -1.43 -3.16
N TYR A 129 7.41 -0.13 -3.13
CA TYR A 129 7.02 0.78 -2.07
C TYR A 129 5.49 0.82 -1.89
N LEU A 130 4.75 1.05 -2.97
CA LEU A 130 3.29 1.11 -2.93
C LEU A 130 2.69 -0.24 -2.47
N SER A 131 3.30 -1.35 -2.88
CA SER A 131 2.87 -2.69 -2.49
C SER A 131 3.08 -2.94 -0.99
N ASN A 132 4.20 -2.50 -0.45
CA ASN A 132 4.48 -2.61 0.99
C ASN A 132 3.55 -1.74 1.81
N GLU A 133 3.25 -0.51 1.37
CA GLU A 133 2.31 0.36 2.09
C GLU A 133 0.87 -0.13 2.06
N LEU A 134 0.42 -0.75 0.95
CA LEU A 134 -0.89 -1.42 0.90
C LEU A 134 -0.96 -2.64 1.83
N GLU A 135 0.16 -3.35 2.02
CA GLU A 135 0.24 -4.45 2.97
C GLU A 135 0.21 -3.93 4.42
N ASN A 136 0.90 -2.83 4.72
CA ASN A 136 0.82 -2.15 6.02
C ASN A 136 -0.62 -1.70 6.33
N PHE A 137 -1.31 -1.14 5.35
CA PHE A 137 -2.71 -0.77 5.48
C PHE A 137 -3.58 -2.00 5.81
N ARG A 138 -3.38 -3.10 5.09
CA ARG A 138 -4.10 -4.37 5.29
C ARG A 138 -3.98 -4.85 6.74
N GLU A 139 -2.77 -4.81 7.30
CA GLU A 139 -2.53 -5.19 8.69
C GLU A 139 -3.23 -4.25 9.68
N GLN A 140 -3.19 -2.94 9.44
CA GLN A 140 -3.89 -1.96 10.28
C GLN A 140 -5.40 -2.15 10.23
N TYR A 141 -5.95 -2.40 9.05
CA TYR A 141 -7.38 -2.72 8.89
C TYR A 141 -7.74 -3.98 9.68
N HIS A 142 -6.92 -5.04 9.59
CA HIS A 142 -7.15 -6.29 10.33
C HIS A 142 -7.06 -6.15 11.85
N LYS A 143 -6.24 -5.23 12.36
CA LYS A 143 -6.16 -4.93 13.80
C LYS A 143 -7.42 -4.22 14.31
N ASN A 144 -8.17 -3.55 13.43
CA ASN A 144 -9.35 -2.77 13.77
C ASN A 144 -10.68 -3.45 13.37
N LYS A 145 -10.68 -4.78 13.21
CA LYS A 145 -11.85 -5.57 12.76
C LYS A 145 -13.11 -5.38 13.58
N ALA A 146 -12.98 -5.16 14.89
CA ALA A 146 -14.11 -4.97 15.80
C ALA A 146 -15.08 -3.88 15.33
N PHE A 147 -14.59 -2.87 14.59
CA PHE A 147 -15.43 -1.77 14.11
C PHE A 147 -16.09 -2.04 12.75
N VAL A 148 -15.64 -3.06 12.00
CA VAL A 148 -16.22 -3.50 10.73
C VAL A 148 -17.23 -4.63 10.92
N GLU A 149 -17.11 -5.41 12.00
CA GLU A 149 -18.06 -6.48 12.36
C GLU A 149 -19.51 -5.99 12.47
N GLU A 150 -19.71 -4.72 12.84
CA GLU A 150 -21.02 -4.07 12.94
C GLU A 150 -21.64 -3.70 11.59
N CYS A 151 -20.90 -3.86 10.48
CA CYS A 151 -21.31 -3.43 9.14
C CYS A 151 -21.58 -4.62 8.21
N PRO A 152 -22.87 -4.99 8.01
CA PRO A 152 -23.23 -6.11 7.15
C PRO A 152 -22.73 -5.92 5.71
N GLY A 153 -22.09 -6.95 5.16
CA GLY A 153 -21.63 -6.97 3.78
C GLY A 153 -20.31 -6.24 3.52
N VAL A 154 -19.62 -5.76 4.56
CA VAL A 154 -18.24 -5.24 4.43
C VAL A 154 -17.24 -6.36 4.71
N GLU A 155 -16.22 -6.50 3.86
CA GLU A 155 -15.22 -7.55 4.03
C GLU A 155 -14.39 -7.35 5.30
N LEU A 156 -14.43 -8.33 6.20
CA LEU A 156 -13.62 -8.37 7.43
C LEU A 156 -12.13 -8.60 7.15
N TYR A 157 -11.81 -9.22 6.02
CA TYR A 157 -10.47 -9.62 5.64
C TYR A 157 -10.15 -9.12 4.24
N LEU A 158 -9.31 -8.11 4.18
CA LEU A 158 -8.73 -7.66 2.92
C LEU A 158 -7.71 -8.68 2.36
N PRO A 159 -7.74 -8.96 1.03
CA PRO A 159 -6.79 -9.85 0.36
C PRO A 159 -5.38 -9.23 0.37
N SER A 160 -4.33 -10.06 0.40
CA SER A 160 -2.97 -9.54 0.26
C SER A 160 -2.70 -9.12 -1.17
N CYS A 161 -1.96 -8.03 -1.33
CA CYS A 161 -1.50 -7.57 -2.62
C CYS A 161 -0.14 -8.20 -3.02
N LYS A 162 0.55 -8.89 -2.10
CA LYS A 162 1.80 -9.58 -2.40
C LYS A 162 1.50 -10.87 -3.18
N LYS A 163 2.07 -10.97 -4.38
CA LYS A 163 2.11 -12.26 -5.10
C LYS A 163 3.20 -13.10 -4.47
N TYR A 164 2.88 -14.34 -4.11
CA TYR A 164 3.92 -15.31 -3.79
C TYR A 164 4.77 -15.54 -5.04
N SER A 165 6.10 -15.47 -4.89
CA SER A 165 6.99 -15.83 -5.99
C SER A 165 6.78 -17.30 -6.36
N THR A 166 7.04 -17.65 -7.61
CA THR A 166 6.96 -19.04 -8.08
C THR A 166 7.76 -19.98 -7.16
N SER A 167 8.92 -19.53 -6.66
CA SER A 167 9.74 -20.27 -5.71
C SER A 167 9.03 -20.56 -4.38
N VAL A 168 8.27 -19.60 -3.82
CA VAL A 168 7.51 -19.79 -2.58
C VAL A 168 6.36 -20.77 -2.81
N ILE A 169 5.67 -20.67 -3.95
CA ILE A 169 4.58 -21.59 -4.32
C ILE A 169 5.10 -23.03 -4.45
N ILE A 170 6.23 -23.21 -5.13
CA ILE A 170 6.89 -24.51 -5.29
C ILE A 170 7.31 -25.06 -3.91
N LEU A 171 7.88 -24.22 -3.05
CA LEU A 171 8.32 -24.64 -1.72
C LEU A 171 7.15 -25.13 -0.86
N ILE A 172 6.03 -24.38 -0.83
CA ILE A 172 4.82 -24.79 -0.12
C ILE A 172 4.32 -26.14 -0.65
N SER A 173 4.25 -26.28 -1.98
CA SER A 173 3.82 -27.53 -2.63
C SER A 173 4.72 -28.70 -2.24
N PHE A 174 6.04 -28.52 -2.25
CA PHE A 174 7.00 -29.55 -1.87
C PHE A 174 6.83 -29.96 -0.40
N ILE A 175 6.71 -29.00 0.52
CA ILE A 175 6.49 -29.27 1.95
C ILE A 175 5.20 -30.07 2.16
N THR A 176 4.10 -29.68 1.49
CA THR A 176 2.82 -30.39 1.62
C THR A 176 2.92 -31.84 1.15
N ILE A 177 3.60 -32.10 0.03
CA ILE A 177 3.81 -33.46 -0.49
C ILE A 177 4.68 -34.28 0.48
N SER A 178 5.77 -33.70 0.98
CA SER A 178 6.64 -34.38 1.95
C SER A 178 5.89 -34.76 3.22
N VAL A 179 5.13 -33.84 3.80
CA VAL A 179 4.32 -34.10 5.00
C VAL A 179 3.30 -35.20 4.75
N LEU A 180 2.57 -35.14 3.62
CA LEU A 180 1.57 -36.15 3.27
C LEU A 180 2.22 -37.53 3.08
N SER A 181 3.37 -37.59 2.39
CA SER A 181 4.13 -38.83 2.21
C SER A 181 4.61 -39.42 3.54
N SER A 182 5.10 -38.58 4.46
CA SER A 182 5.53 -39.03 5.79
C SER A 182 4.37 -39.57 6.61
N LEU A 183 3.21 -38.91 6.59
CA LEU A 183 2.00 -39.39 7.27
C LEU A 183 1.54 -40.73 6.73
N LEU A 184 1.52 -40.90 5.39
CA LEU A 184 1.16 -42.18 4.75
C LEU A 184 2.15 -43.28 5.11
N PHE A 185 3.45 -43.00 5.16
CA PHE A 185 4.46 -43.97 5.53
C PHE A 185 4.33 -44.44 6.99
N ILE A 186 4.08 -43.50 7.91
CA ILE A 186 3.82 -43.82 9.32
C ILE A 186 2.56 -44.67 9.44
N LEU A 187 1.47 -44.28 8.78
CA LEU A 187 0.21 -45.02 8.78
C LEU A 187 0.41 -46.44 8.24
N TYR A 188 1.11 -46.59 7.12
CA TYR A 188 1.43 -47.89 6.52
C TYR A 188 2.19 -48.79 7.50
N LYS A 189 3.21 -48.25 8.18
CA LYS A 189 3.94 -49.01 9.22
C LYS A 189 3.04 -49.42 10.38
N VAL A 190 2.19 -48.53 10.87
CA VAL A 190 1.27 -48.84 11.97
C VAL A 190 0.30 -49.95 11.56
N ILE A 191 -0.34 -49.84 10.40
CA ILE A 191 -1.24 -50.87 9.86
C ILE A 191 -0.52 -52.22 9.71
N THR A 192 0.69 -52.20 9.14
CA THR A 192 1.51 -53.41 8.99
C THR A 192 1.77 -54.06 10.35
N ILE A 193 2.22 -53.30 11.35
CA ILE A 193 2.44 -53.82 12.71
C ILE A 193 1.15 -54.44 13.27
N PHE A 194 0.01 -53.74 13.18
CA PHE A 194 -1.28 -54.25 13.67
C PHE A 194 -1.76 -55.53 12.99
N ILE A 195 -1.55 -55.66 11.67
CA ILE A 195 -1.98 -56.86 10.92
C ILE A 195 -1.08 -58.06 11.25
N TYR A 196 0.23 -57.85 11.38
CA TYR A 196 1.19 -58.94 11.56
C TYR A 196 1.48 -59.30 13.04
N LEU A 197 1.16 -58.44 14.01
CA LEU A 197 1.28 -58.77 15.45
C LEU A 197 0.45 -59.98 15.89
N PRO A 198 -0.85 -60.12 15.53
CA PRO A 198 -1.68 -61.23 15.99
C PRO A 198 -1.44 -62.56 15.26
N ILE A 199 -0.53 -62.60 14.27
CA ILE A 199 -0.19 -63.83 13.52
C ILE A 199 0.94 -64.60 14.22
N VAL A 200 1.64 -64.00 15.20
CA VAL A 200 2.84 -64.55 15.84
C VAL A 200 2.63 -64.90 17.33
N GLN A 201 1.40 -64.81 17.86
CA GLN A 201 1.02 -65.30 19.20
C GLN A 201 0.16 -66.55 19.09
#